data_AF-A0A1B7YLR0-F1
#
_entry.id   AF-A0A1B7YLR0-F1
#
_cell.length_a   1.000
_cell.length_b   1.000
_cell.length_c   1.000
_cell.angle_alpha   90.00
_cell.angle_beta   90.00
_cell.angle_gamma   90.00
#
_symmetry.space_group_name_H-M   'P 1'
#
loop_
_entity.id
_entity.type
_entity.pdbx_description
1 polymer ?
#
loop_
_entity_poly.entity_id
_entity_poly.type
_entity_poly.pdbx_seq_one_letter_code
_entity_poly.pdbx_strand_id
1 'polypeptide(L)'
;MSNSFFERANPPPRRKTCLACIKAKRRCDHGQPACLRCSRRKIDCVYTSISPMSRSKKKQTAVSQLVETLPTQEDPESPTETPASVAEQTPCPGNSLISWPIDADPLPLEMEVGDLGDMNLDMGFDDLWTPETLLNDSLPLSSLTPRPEQMLVPSRDPSQDLPPEGSLEMIASRLQYALDEIKKVPASIVLENQTPWSHPYLFRAHMPRDMQDAQACCALYIAKNPTNAPFVLRTIQARAHEMLSTPIPKGRLDVIARLQATLLYQIISLFDGDISMRASSQQALPALEHAMHTLLPFVRWESAQQESGQMDCPTKETWNEWIFQESARRTLFFTNFFIIAYKVLVGRSIGRCEDRYDFCQSWTLSAHLWKASTVVDFAVAWRERRHFVVTNEGFGEVLRDAAADDVETFGRMLIVAGLGIEETRLWFYNRGGSL
;
A
#
# COMPACT_ATOMS: atom_id res chain seq x y z
N MET A 1 -0.18 -29.79 -9.52
CA MET A 1 -0.66 -28.81 -10.53
C MET A 1 0.11 -29.04 -11.82
N SER A 2 -0.46 -28.73 -13.00
CA SER A 2 0.18 -29.02 -14.29
C SER A 2 1.19 -27.93 -14.71
N ASN A 3 2.27 -28.34 -15.39
CA ASN A 3 3.35 -27.46 -15.85
C ASN A 3 2.91 -26.42 -16.91
N SER A 4 1.68 -26.53 -17.41
CA SER A 4 1.09 -25.71 -18.49
C SER A 4 0.86 -24.23 -18.15
N PHE A 5 1.04 -23.81 -16.90
CA PHE A 5 0.88 -22.40 -16.50
C PHE A 5 2.18 -21.61 -16.68
N PHE A 6 3.32 -22.14 -16.22
CA PHE A 6 4.63 -21.49 -16.34
C PHE A 6 5.06 -21.26 -17.81
N GLU A 7 4.74 -22.17 -18.73
CA GLU A 7 5.07 -22.02 -20.16
C GLU A 7 4.39 -20.82 -20.84
N ARG A 8 3.32 -20.25 -20.25
CA ARG A 8 2.63 -19.08 -20.80
C ARG A 8 3.28 -17.75 -20.41
N ALA A 9 3.88 -17.67 -19.22
CA ALA A 9 4.40 -16.44 -18.66
C ALA A 9 5.74 -16.00 -19.26
N ASN A 10 6.56 -16.95 -19.74
CA ASN A 10 7.84 -16.66 -20.38
C ASN A 10 8.15 -17.71 -21.47
N PRO A 11 7.69 -17.52 -22.71
CA PRO A 11 7.81 -18.52 -23.76
C PRO A 11 9.29 -18.69 -24.16
N PRO A 12 9.90 -19.89 -23.99
CA PRO A 12 11.29 -20.09 -24.37
C PRO A 12 11.47 -19.83 -25.87
N PRO A 13 12.60 -19.23 -26.30
CA PRO A 13 12.80 -18.75 -27.68
C PRO A 13 12.50 -19.88 -28.66
N ARG A 14 11.45 -19.69 -29.49
CA ARG A 14 10.70 -20.78 -30.16
C ARG A 14 11.65 -21.81 -30.78
N ARG A 15 11.83 -22.93 -30.08
CA ARG A 15 12.69 -24.03 -30.51
C ARG A 15 12.20 -24.51 -31.87
N LYS A 16 13.10 -24.67 -32.84
CA LYS A 16 12.71 -25.07 -34.19
C LYS A 16 12.20 -26.51 -34.19
N THR A 17 11.20 -26.78 -35.02
CA THR A 17 10.69 -28.13 -35.33
C THR A 17 11.82 -28.94 -35.97
N CYS A 18 12.01 -30.22 -35.61
CA CYS A 18 13.03 -31.04 -36.28
C CYS A 18 12.71 -31.26 -37.77
N LEU A 19 13.74 -31.46 -38.59
CA LEU A 19 13.60 -31.56 -40.05
C LEU A 19 12.64 -32.68 -40.48
N ALA A 20 12.64 -33.82 -39.77
CA ALA A 20 11.75 -34.95 -40.02
C ALA A 20 10.28 -34.70 -39.64
N CYS A 21 9.99 -33.71 -38.80
CA CYS A 21 8.62 -33.25 -38.50
C CYS A 21 8.18 -32.14 -39.46
N ILE A 22 9.09 -31.25 -39.88
CA ILE A 22 8.85 -30.25 -40.95
C ILE A 22 8.50 -30.97 -42.25
N LYS A 23 9.36 -31.87 -42.75
CA LYS A 23 9.16 -32.62 -44.02
C LYS A 23 7.85 -33.41 -44.04
N ALA A 24 7.37 -33.83 -42.87
CA ALA A 24 6.13 -34.60 -42.72
C ALA A 24 4.88 -33.76 -42.38
N LYS A 25 5.00 -32.43 -42.26
CA LYS A 25 3.93 -31.52 -41.79
C LYS A 25 3.25 -32.01 -40.49
N ARG A 26 4.02 -32.46 -39.49
CA ARG A 26 3.50 -32.90 -38.18
C ARG A 26 4.09 -32.06 -37.04
N ARG A 27 3.30 -31.89 -35.95
CA ARG A 27 3.76 -31.24 -34.72
C ARG A 27 4.96 -31.99 -34.15
N CYS A 28 5.95 -31.24 -33.69
CA CYS A 28 7.10 -31.73 -32.94
C CYS A 28 6.89 -31.40 -31.45
N ASP A 29 7.31 -32.31 -30.58
CA ASP A 29 7.35 -32.13 -29.12
C ASP A 29 8.67 -31.53 -28.61
N HIS A 30 9.64 -31.33 -29.51
CA HIS A 30 10.95 -30.69 -29.27
C HIS A 30 11.85 -31.39 -28.24
N GLY A 31 11.57 -32.68 -27.95
CA GLY A 31 12.42 -33.54 -27.12
C GLY A 31 13.86 -33.68 -27.65
N GLN A 32 14.79 -33.83 -26.72
CA GLN A 32 16.22 -34.07 -26.95
C GLN A 32 16.61 -35.43 -26.33
N PRO A 33 17.48 -36.23 -26.95
CA PRO A 33 18.14 -36.01 -28.24
C PRO A 33 17.20 -36.16 -29.46
N ALA A 34 16.00 -36.72 -29.29
CA ALA A 34 15.01 -36.86 -30.34
C ALA A 34 13.59 -36.60 -29.83
N CYS A 35 12.72 -36.08 -30.70
CA CYS A 35 11.30 -35.90 -30.41
C CYS A 35 10.55 -37.25 -30.37
N LEU A 36 9.50 -37.33 -29.57
CA LEU A 36 8.70 -38.54 -29.33
C LEU A 36 8.21 -39.19 -30.63
N ARG A 37 7.80 -38.40 -31.63
CA ARG A 37 7.39 -38.91 -32.94
C ARG A 37 8.55 -39.61 -33.68
N CYS A 38 9.72 -38.98 -33.71
CA CYS A 38 10.88 -39.52 -34.44
C CYS A 38 11.47 -40.73 -33.71
N SER A 39 11.57 -40.68 -32.38
CA SER A 39 11.94 -41.80 -31.52
C SER A 39 11.05 -43.04 -31.75
N ARG A 40 9.72 -42.90 -31.59
CA ARG A 40 8.76 -44.01 -31.78
C ARG A 40 8.76 -44.59 -33.20
N ARG A 41 9.13 -43.82 -34.22
CA ARG A 41 9.21 -44.28 -35.62
C ARG A 41 10.63 -44.59 -36.13
N LYS A 42 11.65 -44.52 -35.26
CA LYS A 42 13.07 -44.69 -35.61
C LYS A 42 13.51 -43.82 -36.81
N ILE A 43 13.03 -42.58 -36.84
CA ILE A 43 13.38 -41.57 -37.85
C ILE A 43 14.47 -40.67 -37.27
N ASP A 44 15.48 -40.34 -38.06
CA ASP A 44 16.50 -39.35 -37.68
C ASP A 44 15.87 -37.98 -37.33
N CYS A 45 16.39 -37.32 -36.30
CA CYS A 45 15.72 -36.22 -35.60
C CYS A 45 16.55 -34.93 -35.54
N VAL A 46 17.25 -34.60 -36.62
CA VAL A 46 18.08 -33.38 -36.71
C VAL A 46 17.28 -32.10 -36.46
N TYR A 47 17.79 -31.27 -35.56
CA TYR A 47 17.40 -29.87 -35.36
C TYR A 47 18.49 -28.96 -35.95
N THR A 48 18.11 -27.92 -36.69
CA THR A 48 19.08 -27.00 -37.31
C THR A 48 19.61 -25.96 -36.32
N SER A 49 20.83 -26.19 -35.83
CA SER A 49 21.64 -25.18 -35.15
C SER A 49 22.08 -24.10 -36.14
N ILE A 50 21.52 -22.89 -36.02
CA ILE A 50 22.07 -21.71 -36.72
C ILE A 50 23.06 -21.05 -35.75
N SER A 51 24.35 -21.15 -36.07
CA SER A 51 25.38 -20.34 -35.42
C SER A 51 25.25 -18.88 -35.92
N PRO A 52 25.25 -17.86 -35.04
CA PRO A 52 25.00 -16.48 -35.43
C PRO A 52 26.24 -15.83 -36.06
N MET A 53 26.34 -15.86 -37.39
CA MET A 53 27.37 -15.14 -38.14
C MET A 53 26.88 -13.81 -38.75
N SER A 54 27.63 -12.75 -38.44
CA SER A 54 27.83 -11.46 -39.13
C SER A 54 26.81 -10.94 -40.17
N ARG A 55 26.31 -9.72 -39.90
CA ARG A 55 25.94 -8.61 -40.80
C ARG A 55 25.92 -8.86 -42.33
N SER A 56 24.80 -8.55 -42.99
CA SER A 56 24.77 -7.61 -44.15
C SER A 56 23.35 -7.16 -44.57
N LYS A 57 23.29 -6.07 -45.36
CA LYS A 57 22.06 -5.38 -45.82
C LYS A 57 21.58 -5.90 -47.20
N LYS A 58 20.27 -5.97 -47.45
CA LYS A 58 19.58 -5.29 -48.59
C LYS A 58 18.04 -5.51 -48.64
N LYS A 59 17.38 -4.66 -49.43
CA LYS A 59 15.92 -4.56 -49.71
C LYS A 59 15.43 -5.69 -50.63
N GLN A 60 14.15 -6.12 -50.54
CA GLN A 60 13.09 -5.83 -51.55
C GLN A 60 11.70 -6.50 -51.30
N THR A 61 10.67 -5.67 -51.41
CA THR A 61 9.28 -5.75 -51.95
C THR A 61 8.52 -7.06 -52.27
N ALA A 62 7.18 -7.02 -52.06
CA ALA A 62 6.06 -7.67 -52.81
C ALA A 62 5.76 -9.20 -52.63
N VAL A 63 4.53 -9.74 -52.84
CA VAL A 63 3.11 -9.23 -52.88
C VAL A 63 2.10 -10.43 -52.90
N SER A 64 0.84 -10.26 -52.47
CA SER A 64 -0.38 -11.11 -52.75
C SER A 64 -0.47 -12.57 -52.20
N GLN A 65 -1.63 -13.27 -52.11
CA GLN A 65 -3.08 -12.94 -51.90
C GLN A 65 -3.90 -14.26 -51.68
N LEU A 66 -5.23 -14.14 -51.45
CA LEU A 66 -6.32 -15.16 -51.47
C LEU A 66 -6.47 -16.06 -50.22
N VAL A 67 -7.66 -16.41 -49.66
CA VAL A 67 -9.06 -16.67 -50.14
C VAL A 67 -9.20 -18.08 -50.76
N GLU A 68 -10.15 -18.99 -50.45
CA GLU A 68 -11.33 -19.04 -49.52
C GLU A 68 -11.33 -20.43 -48.75
N THR A 69 -12.36 -21.12 -48.20
CA THR A 69 -13.86 -21.12 -48.19
C THR A 69 -14.40 -21.88 -46.94
N LEU A 70 -15.72 -21.90 -46.67
CA LEU A 70 -16.43 -22.84 -45.76
C LEU A 70 -17.23 -23.89 -46.58
N PRO A 71 -17.61 -25.08 -46.04
CA PRO A 71 -18.92 -25.31 -45.36
C PRO A 71 -18.78 -26.12 -44.03
N THR A 72 -19.69 -26.17 -43.03
CA THR A 72 -21.18 -26.19 -42.86
C THR A 72 -21.70 -27.61 -42.50
N GLN A 73 -22.75 -27.69 -41.66
CA GLN A 73 -23.41 -28.89 -41.07
C GLN A 73 -22.63 -29.59 -39.92
N GLU A 74 -23.24 -30.09 -38.83
CA GLU A 74 -24.64 -30.00 -38.32
C GLU A 74 -24.67 -30.31 -36.80
N ASP A 75 -25.67 -29.80 -36.06
CA ASP A 75 -25.97 -30.17 -34.66
C ASP A 75 -26.79 -31.48 -34.59
N PRO A 76 -26.90 -32.16 -33.42
CA PRO A 76 -28.05 -31.83 -32.56
C PRO A 76 -27.85 -31.99 -31.02
N GLU A 77 -28.47 -31.04 -30.31
CA GLU A 77 -29.28 -31.19 -29.09
C GLU A 77 -28.70 -31.63 -27.72
N SER A 78 -29.51 -31.36 -26.70
CA SER A 78 -29.27 -31.51 -25.25
C SER A 78 -30.04 -32.72 -24.68
N PRO A 79 -29.90 -33.05 -23.39
CA PRO A 79 -30.91 -32.49 -22.47
C PRO A 79 -30.36 -32.01 -21.11
N THR A 80 -31.07 -31.02 -20.56
CA THR A 80 -31.00 -30.56 -19.17
C THR A 80 -31.58 -31.60 -18.21
N GLU A 81 -31.05 -31.71 -16.99
CA GLU A 81 -31.88 -32.10 -15.85
C GLU A 81 -31.35 -31.56 -14.51
N THR A 82 -32.25 -31.36 -13.54
CA THR A 82 -31.96 -30.88 -12.18
C THR A 82 -33.06 -31.38 -11.25
N PRO A 83 -32.72 -31.94 -10.08
CA PRO A 83 -33.60 -31.92 -8.91
C PRO A 83 -32.92 -31.34 -7.67
N ALA A 84 -33.73 -31.01 -6.66
CA ALA A 84 -33.33 -30.17 -5.52
C ALA A 84 -33.11 -30.94 -4.21
N SER A 85 -32.29 -30.34 -3.33
CA SER A 85 -32.37 -30.24 -1.86
C SER A 85 -33.08 -31.31 -1.01
N VAL A 86 -32.50 -31.66 0.16
CA VAL A 86 -32.93 -31.19 1.52
C VAL A 86 -32.08 -31.84 2.64
N ALA A 87 -31.78 -31.06 3.70
CA ALA A 87 -31.33 -31.47 5.06
C ALA A 87 -30.00 -32.26 5.22
N GLU A 88 -29.28 -32.25 6.36
CA GLU A 88 -29.24 -31.37 7.57
C GLU A 88 -27.95 -31.71 8.37
N GLN A 89 -27.24 -30.71 8.94
CA GLN A 89 -26.65 -30.77 10.31
C GLN A 89 -25.81 -29.53 10.73
N THR A 90 -26.10 -29.03 11.94
CA THR A 90 -25.23 -28.38 12.95
C THR A 90 -24.10 -27.40 12.53
N PRO A 91 -24.19 -26.12 12.90
CA PRO A 91 -23.04 -25.22 13.05
C PRO A 91 -22.47 -25.24 14.49
N CYS A 92 -21.14 -25.15 14.61
CA CYS A 92 -20.43 -24.84 15.86
C CYS A 92 -19.92 -23.39 15.83
N PRO A 93 -19.67 -22.73 16.98
CA PRO A 93 -19.73 -21.27 17.07
C PRO A 93 -18.53 -20.56 16.46
N GLY A 94 -18.80 -19.53 15.67
CA GLY A 94 -17.87 -18.42 15.44
C GLY A 94 -18.02 -17.36 16.54
N ASN A 95 -16.96 -16.61 16.83
CA ASN A 95 -17.03 -15.52 17.79
C ASN A 95 -17.98 -14.41 17.28
N SER A 96 -19.00 -14.08 18.06
CA SER A 96 -19.95 -13.01 17.70
C SER A 96 -19.24 -11.66 17.58
N LEU A 97 -19.47 -10.99 16.46
CA LEU A 97 -19.27 -9.55 16.35
C LEU A 97 -20.25 -8.85 17.30
N ILE A 98 -19.78 -7.83 18.01
CA ILE A 98 -20.67 -6.93 18.75
C ILE A 98 -21.33 -5.99 17.73
N SER A 99 -22.58 -6.27 17.37
CA SER A 99 -23.43 -5.27 16.73
C SER A 99 -23.83 -4.23 17.77
N TRP A 100 -23.44 -2.97 17.54
CA TRP A 100 -23.92 -1.86 18.35
C TRP A 100 -25.44 -1.66 18.11
N PRO A 101 -26.24 -1.27 19.12
CA PRO A 101 -27.65 -0.99 18.91
C PRO A 101 -27.86 0.12 17.89
N ILE A 102 -28.67 -0.18 16.87
CA ILE A 102 -29.47 0.82 16.17
C ILE A 102 -30.66 1.17 17.09
N ASP A 103 -31.21 2.37 16.95
CA ASP A 103 -32.28 2.96 17.76
C ASP A 103 -31.85 3.40 19.19
N ALA A 104 -31.27 4.59 19.24
CA ALA A 104 -31.42 5.50 20.38
C ALA A 104 -31.96 6.84 19.83
N ASP A 105 -33.09 7.32 20.35
CA ASP A 105 -33.75 8.53 19.84
C ASP A 105 -32.84 9.78 19.97
N PRO A 106 -32.78 10.65 18.94
CA PRO A 106 -32.00 11.87 19.01
C PRO A 106 -32.67 12.90 19.93
N LEU A 107 -32.09 13.14 21.10
CA LEU A 107 -32.40 14.34 21.89
C LEU A 107 -31.90 15.57 21.10
N PRO A 108 -32.77 16.58 20.85
CA PRO A 108 -32.36 17.77 20.11
C PRO A 108 -31.47 18.67 20.97
N LEU A 109 -30.16 18.53 20.82
CA LEU A 109 -29.21 19.57 21.21
C LEU A 109 -29.27 20.69 20.17
N GLU A 110 -30.17 21.65 20.40
CA GLU A 110 -30.16 22.95 19.72
C GLU A 110 -28.92 23.75 20.18
N MET A 111 -27.77 23.44 19.59
CA MET A 111 -26.53 24.19 19.79
C MET A 111 -26.49 25.34 18.78
N GLU A 112 -26.48 26.58 19.26
CA GLU A 112 -26.54 27.76 18.40
C GLU A 112 -25.29 27.87 17.50
N VAL A 113 -25.48 28.37 16.27
CA VAL A 113 -24.44 28.45 15.21
C VAL A 113 -23.36 29.52 15.49
N GLY A 114 -23.23 29.96 16.75
CA GLY A 114 -22.20 30.90 17.20
C GLY A 114 -20.87 30.25 17.58
N ASP A 115 -20.89 28.97 17.99
CA ASP A 115 -19.74 28.33 18.66
C ASP A 115 -18.78 27.56 17.72
N LEU A 116 -18.49 28.16 16.56
CA LEU A 116 -17.46 27.65 15.63
C LEU A 116 -16.03 28.03 16.07
N GLY A 117 -15.86 28.70 17.22
CA GLY A 117 -14.62 29.32 17.66
C GLY A 117 -13.81 28.55 18.71
N ASP A 118 -14.45 27.73 19.55
CA ASP A 118 -13.80 27.14 20.75
C ASP A 118 -13.17 25.75 20.50
N MET A 119 -13.15 25.27 19.26
CA MET A 119 -12.27 24.17 18.88
C MET A 119 -10.81 24.64 18.88
N ASN A 120 -10.01 24.15 19.83
CA ASN A 120 -8.58 24.43 19.88
C ASN A 120 -7.84 23.76 18.70
N LEU A 121 -7.83 24.46 17.57
CA LEU A 121 -7.08 24.12 16.35
C LEU A 121 -5.70 24.79 16.31
N ASP A 122 -5.19 25.30 17.45
CA ASP A 122 -3.84 25.89 17.59
C ASP A 122 -2.74 24.82 17.67
N MET A 123 -2.98 23.66 17.04
CA MET A 123 -2.05 22.56 16.95
C MET A 123 -1.02 22.86 15.86
N GLY A 124 0.25 22.93 16.26
CA GLY A 124 1.35 23.01 15.31
C GLY A 124 1.40 21.75 14.46
N PHE A 125 1.92 21.85 13.25
CA PHE A 125 2.20 20.65 12.45
C PHE A 125 3.22 19.74 13.14
N ASP A 126 4.17 20.32 13.88
CA ASP A 126 5.21 19.56 14.58
C ASP A 126 4.59 18.67 15.67
N ASP A 127 3.46 19.08 16.24
CA ASP A 127 2.65 18.33 17.21
C ASP A 127 1.98 17.07 16.63
N LEU A 128 1.97 16.89 15.30
CA LEU A 128 1.60 15.62 14.68
C LEU A 128 2.71 14.55 14.79
N TRP A 129 3.91 14.95 15.24
CA TRP A 129 5.11 14.09 15.32
C TRP A 129 5.86 14.21 16.66
N THR A 130 5.53 15.16 17.55
CA THR A 130 6.15 15.19 18.89
C THR A 130 5.67 14.01 19.75
N PRO A 131 6.52 13.49 20.65
CA PRO A 131 6.06 12.51 21.66
C PRO A 131 5.10 13.17 22.66
N GLU A 132 5.28 14.46 22.90
CA GLU A 132 4.67 15.22 23.99
C GLU A 132 3.15 15.40 23.77
N THR A 133 2.67 15.51 22.52
CA THR A 133 1.23 15.58 22.17
C THR A 133 0.53 14.22 22.12
N LEU A 134 1.25 13.13 21.84
CA LEU A 134 0.73 11.78 22.07
C LEU A 134 0.61 11.47 23.58
N LEU A 135 1.40 12.15 24.42
CA LEU A 135 1.46 11.99 25.86
C LEU A 135 0.56 12.93 26.67
N ASN A 136 0.06 14.02 26.08
CA ASN A 136 -0.64 15.09 26.79
C ASN A 136 -2.04 15.36 26.23
N ASP A 137 -3.07 15.08 27.05
CA ASP A 137 -3.84 16.20 27.61
C ASP A 137 -4.35 15.87 29.02
N SER A 138 -4.74 16.89 29.78
CA SER A 138 -4.93 16.84 31.24
C SER A 138 -6.40 16.97 31.69
N LEU A 139 -7.24 15.98 31.36
CA LEU A 139 -8.61 15.88 31.89
C LEU A 139 -8.90 14.51 32.55
N PRO A 140 -9.36 14.46 33.82
CA PRO A 140 -9.55 13.21 34.55
C PRO A 140 -10.93 12.59 34.29
N LEU A 141 -11.10 11.87 33.17
CA LEU A 141 -12.31 11.09 32.94
C LEU A 141 -12.26 9.77 33.74
N SER A 142 -13.33 9.47 34.49
CA SER A 142 -13.40 8.30 35.37
C SER A 142 -13.54 6.99 34.59
N SER A 143 -12.98 5.92 35.16
CA SER A 143 -12.84 4.60 34.53
C SER A 143 -14.15 3.86 34.23
N LEU A 144 -14.12 2.97 33.23
CA LEU A 144 -14.79 1.65 33.29
C LEU A 144 -14.40 0.70 32.12
N THR A 145 -13.70 -0.40 32.45
CA THR A 145 -13.54 -1.63 31.63
C THR A 145 -12.59 -1.54 30.39
N PRO A 146 -12.14 -2.65 29.76
CA PRO A 146 -10.87 -3.23 30.21
C PRO A 146 -9.87 -3.69 29.12
N ARG A 147 -8.58 -3.37 29.33
CA ARG A 147 -7.37 -3.99 28.74
C ARG A 147 -7.21 -4.02 27.20
N PRO A 148 -6.21 -3.32 26.62
CA PRO A 148 -5.69 -3.67 25.31
C PRO A 148 -4.98 -5.04 25.32
N GLU A 149 -4.92 -5.69 24.15
CA GLU A 149 -4.38 -7.05 23.99
C GLU A 149 -2.87 -7.14 24.31
N GLN A 150 -2.44 -8.25 24.91
CA GLN A 150 -1.06 -8.46 25.38
C GLN A 150 -0.09 -8.82 24.23
N MET A 151 0.07 -7.93 23.24
CA MET A 151 0.92 -8.15 22.07
C MET A 151 2.08 -7.14 21.90
N LEU A 152 2.12 -6.06 22.67
CA LEU A 152 3.12 -4.97 22.51
C LEU A 152 4.17 -4.88 23.63
N VAL A 153 4.21 -5.78 24.61
CA VAL A 153 5.18 -5.71 25.74
C VAL A 153 6.48 -6.48 25.43
N PRO A 154 7.66 -5.82 25.41
CA PRO A 154 8.97 -6.47 25.49
C PRO A 154 9.53 -6.46 26.92
N SER A 155 10.61 -7.20 27.15
CA SER A 155 11.33 -7.21 28.43
C SER A 155 11.82 -5.80 28.82
N ARG A 156 11.38 -5.31 29.98
CA ARG A 156 11.77 -3.99 30.51
C ARG A 156 13.23 -3.96 30.97
N ASP A 157 13.93 -2.87 30.64
CA ASP A 157 15.14 -2.45 31.33
C ASP A 157 14.72 -1.67 32.61
N PRO A 158 15.28 -1.95 33.80
CA PRO A 158 14.91 -1.25 35.04
C PRO A 158 15.33 0.22 35.13
N SER A 159 16.02 0.78 34.13
CA SER A 159 16.72 2.07 34.22
C SER A 159 16.05 3.28 33.58
N GLN A 160 14.79 3.17 33.10
CA GLN A 160 14.05 4.29 32.50
C GLN A 160 12.83 4.67 33.34
N ASP A 161 12.64 5.98 33.56
CA ASP A 161 11.52 6.52 34.33
C ASP A 161 10.17 6.10 33.71
N LEU A 162 9.24 5.66 34.55
CA LEU A 162 7.91 5.26 34.08
C LEU A 162 7.08 6.49 33.70
N PRO A 163 6.48 6.53 32.50
CA PRO A 163 5.38 7.46 32.24
C PRO A 163 4.17 7.04 33.09
N PRO A 164 3.34 8.00 33.57
CA PRO A 164 2.27 7.72 34.53
C PRO A 164 1.20 6.78 33.96
N GLU A 165 0.58 5.95 34.80
CA GLU A 165 -0.12 4.72 34.36
C GLU A 165 -1.29 4.94 33.38
N GLY A 166 -1.91 6.12 33.33
CA GLY A 166 -2.95 6.46 32.33
C GLY A 166 -2.43 6.93 30.96
N SER A 167 -1.17 7.38 30.87
CA SER A 167 -0.61 7.96 29.64
C SER A 167 -0.57 6.96 28.47
N LEU A 168 -0.26 5.69 28.75
CA LEU A 168 -0.18 4.65 27.73
C LEU A 168 -1.55 4.32 27.12
N GLU A 169 -2.63 4.40 27.91
CA GLU A 169 -3.99 4.17 27.42
C GLU A 169 -4.48 5.33 26.54
N MET A 170 -4.09 6.56 26.87
CA MET A 170 -4.34 7.75 26.04
C MET A 170 -3.53 7.77 24.74
N ILE A 171 -2.24 7.38 24.78
CA ILE A 171 -1.45 7.13 23.57
C ILE A 171 -2.14 6.09 22.68
N ALA A 172 -2.58 4.97 23.28
CA ALA A 172 -3.21 3.89 22.54
C ALA A 172 -4.51 4.33 21.87
N SER A 173 -5.35 5.14 22.54
CA SER A 173 -6.60 5.63 21.96
C SER A 173 -6.37 6.62 20.79
N ARG A 174 -5.42 7.57 20.94
CA ARG A 174 -5.02 8.49 19.85
C ARG A 174 -4.46 7.74 18.63
N LEU A 175 -3.66 6.70 18.85
CA LEU A 175 -3.09 5.88 17.76
C LEU A 175 -4.07 4.84 17.18
N GLN A 176 -5.13 4.45 17.88
CA GLN A 176 -5.98 3.29 17.52
C GLN A 176 -6.52 3.36 16.09
N TYR A 177 -7.07 4.50 15.67
CA TYR A 177 -7.58 4.70 14.30
C TYR A 177 -6.50 4.44 13.25
N ALA A 178 -5.30 5.02 13.45
CA ALA A 178 -4.19 4.83 12.54
C ALA A 178 -3.67 3.39 12.55
N LEU A 179 -3.62 2.73 13.72
CA LEU A 179 -3.27 1.31 13.82
C LEU A 179 -4.26 0.42 13.04
N ASP A 180 -5.56 0.73 13.07
CA ASP A 180 -6.59 -0.03 12.35
C ASP A 180 -6.58 0.23 10.84
N GLU A 181 -6.22 1.42 10.37
CA GLU A 181 -5.90 1.65 8.94
C GLU A 181 -4.62 0.90 8.53
N ILE A 182 -3.56 0.92 9.36
CA ILE A 182 -2.29 0.23 9.05
C ILE A 182 -2.49 -1.29 8.93
N LYS A 183 -3.37 -1.90 9.73
CA LYS A 183 -3.73 -3.33 9.60
C LYS A 183 -4.33 -3.68 8.23
N LYS A 184 -4.99 -2.74 7.55
CA LYS A 184 -5.61 -2.93 6.23
C LYS A 184 -4.61 -2.86 5.08
N VAL A 185 -3.49 -2.14 5.26
CA VAL A 185 -2.51 -1.83 4.20
C VAL A 185 -2.03 -3.05 3.39
N PRO A 186 -1.72 -4.23 3.98
CA PRO A 186 -1.36 -5.41 3.19
C PRO A 186 -2.46 -5.85 2.22
N ALA A 187 -3.75 -5.66 2.55
CA ALA A 187 -4.86 -5.93 1.65
C ALA A 187 -4.99 -4.84 0.57
N SER A 188 -4.96 -3.56 0.94
CA SER A 188 -5.08 -2.43 -0.01
C SER A 188 -4.00 -2.46 -1.09
N ILE A 189 -2.75 -2.76 -0.76
CA ILE A 189 -1.67 -2.83 -1.77
C ILE A 189 -1.85 -4.02 -2.74
N VAL A 190 -2.56 -5.07 -2.35
CA VAL A 190 -2.81 -6.27 -3.18
C VAL A 190 -4.09 -6.14 -4.01
N LEU A 191 -5.15 -5.57 -3.44
CA LEU A 191 -6.48 -5.48 -4.06
C LEU A 191 -6.67 -4.20 -4.87
N GLU A 192 -6.11 -3.09 -4.41
CA GLU A 192 -6.33 -1.74 -4.93
C GLU A 192 -5.04 -1.10 -5.52
N ASN A 193 -3.87 -1.71 -5.26
CA ASN A 193 -2.54 -1.20 -5.60
C ASN A 193 -2.16 0.14 -4.93
N GLN A 194 -2.80 0.49 -3.81
CA GLN A 194 -2.59 1.74 -3.09
C GLN A 194 -2.35 1.56 -1.60
N THR A 195 -1.83 2.61 -0.97
CA THR A 195 -1.83 2.83 0.48
C THR A 195 -2.21 4.30 0.74
N PRO A 196 -2.52 4.72 1.98
CA PRO A 196 -2.76 6.14 2.29
C PRO A 196 -1.64 7.10 1.82
N TRP A 197 -0.41 6.58 1.69
CA TRP A 197 0.78 7.32 1.26
C TRP A 197 1.31 6.95 -0.14
N SER A 198 0.66 6.05 -0.87
CA SER A 198 1.13 5.58 -2.18
C SER A 198 -0.02 5.50 -3.17
N HIS A 199 0.00 6.39 -4.17
CA HIS A 199 -1.07 6.55 -5.14
C HIS A 199 -1.17 5.33 -6.08
N PRO A 200 -2.38 4.83 -6.43
CA PRO A 200 -2.56 3.62 -7.24
C PRO A 200 -1.90 3.64 -8.63
N TYR A 201 -1.53 4.82 -9.13
CA TYR A 201 -0.83 4.96 -10.41
C TYR A 201 0.69 5.19 -10.33
N LEU A 202 1.28 5.33 -9.14
CA LEU A 202 2.72 5.60 -8.93
C LEU A 202 3.61 4.60 -9.70
N PHE A 203 3.24 3.32 -9.68
CA PHE A 203 3.97 2.22 -10.31
C PHE A 203 3.32 1.70 -11.61
N ARG A 204 2.27 2.35 -12.13
CA ARG A 204 1.45 1.85 -13.25
C ARG A 204 2.23 1.67 -14.56
N ALA A 205 3.27 2.47 -14.80
CA ALA A 205 4.14 2.34 -15.97
C ALA A 205 5.27 1.31 -15.74
N HIS A 206 5.81 1.26 -14.52
CA HIS A 206 6.82 0.31 -14.09
C HIS A 206 6.82 0.21 -12.56
N MET A 207 6.76 -1.00 -12.03
CA MET A 207 6.93 -1.28 -10.61
C MET A 207 8.34 -1.84 -10.37
N PRO A 208 9.21 -1.18 -9.57
CA PRO A 208 10.53 -1.70 -9.22
C PRO A 208 10.46 -3.02 -8.47
N ARG A 209 11.55 -3.80 -8.52
CA ARG A 209 11.61 -5.19 -8.03
C ARG A 209 11.22 -5.31 -6.55
N ASP A 210 11.74 -4.41 -5.71
CA ASP A 210 11.50 -4.39 -4.26
C ASP A 210 9.99 -4.31 -3.93
N MET A 211 9.24 -3.50 -4.70
CA MET A 211 7.80 -3.36 -4.55
C MET A 211 7.03 -4.58 -5.09
N GLN A 212 7.47 -5.19 -6.20
CA GLN A 212 6.87 -6.44 -6.70
C GLN A 212 6.98 -7.57 -5.66
N ASP A 213 8.16 -7.76 -5.06
CA ASP A 213 8.36 -8.78 -4.03
C ASP A 213 7.60 -8.45 -2.74
N ALA A 214 7.51 -7.17 -2.35
CA ALA A 214 6.73 -6.75 -1.19
C ALA A 214 5.22 -6.95 -1.39
N GLN A 215 4.66 -6.58 -2.55
CA GLN A 215 3.25 -6.83 -2.89
C GLN A 215 2.93 -8.35 -2.90
N ALA A 216 3.82 -9.17 -3.46
CA ALA A 216 3.70 -10.63 -3.42
C ALA A 216 3.78 -11.18 -1.98
N CYS A 217 4.62 -10.60 -1.12
CA CYS A 217 4.68 -10.93 0.31
C CYS A 217 3.40 -10.53 1.05
N CYS A 218 2.79 -9.39 0.75
CA CYS A 218 1.47 -9.01 1.27
C CYS A 218 0.39 -10.01 0.83
N ALA A 219 0.39 -10.47 -0.42
CA ALA A 219 -0.55 -11.49 -0.90
C ALA A 219 -0.38 -12.83 -0.18
N LEU A 220 0.86 -13.26 0.08
CA LEU A 220 1.15 -14.44 0.91
C LEU A 220 0.71 -14.25 2.37
N TYR A 221 0.82 -13.04 2.91
CA TYR A 221 0.41 -12.70 4.27
C TYR A 221 -1.12 -12.72 4.45
N ILE A 222 -1.90 -12.23 3.47
CA ILE A 222 -3.38 -12.36 3.47
C ILE A 222 -3.79 -13.84 3.37
N ALA A 223 -3.06 -14.64 2.59
CA ALA A 223 -3.28 -16.08 2.45
C ALA A 223 -2.71 -16.92 3.62
N LYS A 224 -2.24 -16.28 4.70
CA LYS A 224 -1.70 -16.93 5.90
C LYS A 224 -2.81 -17.64 6.68
N ASN A 225 -2.54 -18.88 7.09
CA ASN A 225 -3.39 -19.71 7.94
C ASN A 225 -2.51 -20.54 8.90
N PRO A 226 -3.08 -21.19 9.94
CA PRO A 226 -2.30 -21.94 10.92
C PRO A 226 -1.40 -23.05 10.35
N THR A 227 -1.71 -23.58 9.16
CA THR A 227 -0.92 -24.64 8.51
C THR A 227 0.27 -24.08 7.72
N ASN A 228 0.14 -22.92 7.07
CA ASN A 228 1.20 -22.35 6.21
C ASN A 228 2.03 -21.24 6.88
N ALA A 229 1.60 -20.69 8.02
CA ALA A 229 2.22 -19.51 8.63
C ALA A 229 3.75 -19.59 8.82
N PRO A 230 4.35 -20.70 9.32
CA PRO A 230 5.81 -20.78 9.48
C PRO A 230 6.60 -20.72 8.16
N PHE A 231 5.97 -21.06 7.03
CA PHE A 231 6.57 -20.97 5.70
C PHE A 231 6.35 -19.58 5.08
N VAL A 232 5.15 -19.01 5.26
CA VAL A 232 4.82 -17.65 4.83
C VAL A 232 5.77 -16.64 5.50
N LEU A 233 5.84 -16.63 6.83
CA LEU A 233 6.61 -15.63 7.58
C LEU A 233 8.11 -15.74 7.30
N ARG A 234 8.66 -16.97 7.24
CA ARG A 234 10.06 -17.19 6.83
C ARG A 234 10.35 -16.70 5.42
N THR A 235 9.40 -16.80 4.50
CA THR A 235 9.54 -16.30 3.12
C THR A 235 9.57 -14.77 3.11
N ILE A 236 8.68 -14.12 3.87
CA ILE A 236 8.60 -12.66 3.99
C ILE A 236 9.87 -12.10 4.66
N GLN A 237 10.32 -12.71 5.76
CA GLN A 237 11.55 -12.34 6.45
C GLN A 237 12.79 -12.50 5.55
N ALA A 238 12.87 -13.59 4.78
CA ALA A 238 13.95 -13.81 3.83
C ALA A 238 13.98 -12.74 2.73
N ARG A 239 12.82 -12.33 2.18
CA ARG A 239 12.74 -11.26 1.18
C ARG A 239 13.09 -9.88 1.75
N ALA A 240 12.68 -9.59 2.98
CA ALA A 240 13.09 -8.37 3.68
C ALA A 240 14.62 -8.31 3.85
N HIS A 241 15.25 -9.38 4.33
CA HIS A 241 16.71 -9.47 4.45
C HIS A 241 17.44 -9.42 3.10
N GLU A 242 16.93 -10.09 2.07
CA GLU A 242 17.49 -10.06 0.73
C GLU A 242 17.50 -8.62 0.19
N MET A 243 16.35 -7.92 0.22
CA MET A 243 16.24 -6.52 -0.18
C MET A 243 17.24 -5.63 0.57
N LEU A 244 17.29 -5.71 1.90
CA LEU A 244 18.18 -4.91 2.74
C LEU A 244 19.68 -5.22 2.55
N SER A 245 20.03 -6.38 1.99
CA SER A 245 21.41 -6.74 1.64
C SER A 245 21.87 -6.26 0.26
N THR A 246 20.95 -5.77 -0.59
CA THR A 246 21.30 -5.24 -1.92
C THR A 246 21.72 -3.77 -1.85
N PRO A 247 22.59 -3.29 -2.76
CA PRO A 247 23.02 -1.89 -2.79
C PRO A 247 21.87 -0.88 -2.86
N ILE A 248 22.07 0.28 -2.24
CA ILE A 248 21.10 1.38 -2.20
C ILE A 248 20.76 1.84 -3.64
N PRO A 249 19.46 1.94 -4.01
CA PRO A 249 19.07 2.37 -5.35
C PRO A 249 19.45 3.83 -5.63
N LYS A 250 19.60 4.17 -6.93
CA LYS A 250 19.93 5.53 -7.39
C LYS A 250 18.84 6.21 -8.21
N GLY A 251 17.86 5.44 -8.70
CA GLY A 251 16.70 5.99 -9.39
C GLY A 251 15.61 6.38 -8.40
N ARG A 252 15.03 7.57 -8.56
CA ARG A 252 14.03 8.11 -7.62
C ARG A 252 12.83 7.17 -7.37
N LEU A 253 12.42 6.43 -8.41
CA LEU A 253 11.31 5.48 -8.35
C LEU A 253 11.71 4.20 -7.58
N ASP A 254 12.95 3.75 -7.75
CA ASP A 254 13.49 2.59 -7.01
C ASP A 254 13.71 2.93 -5.52
N VAL A 255 14.09 4.17 -5.21
CA VAL A 255 14.27 4.65 -3.84
C VAL A 255 12.93 4.71 -3.09
N ILE A 256 11.89 5.33 -3.66
CA ILE A 256 10.56 5.34 -3.03
C ILE A 256 9.98 3.91 -2.95
N ALA A 257 10.18 3.08 -3.97
CA ALA A 257 9.77 1.68 -3.95
C ALA A 257 10.46 0.89 -2.82
N ARG A 258 11.75 1.11 -2.58
CA ARG A 258 12.48 0.49 -1.45
C ARG A 258 11.96 0.95 -0.10
N LEU A 259 11.73 2.26 0.07
CA LEU A 259 11.19 2.80 1.32
C LEU A 259 9.79 2.22 1.62
N GLN A 260 8.89 2.25 0.63
CA GLN A 260 7.55 1.69 0.76
C GLN A 260 7.55 0.16 0.93
N ALA A 261 8.44 -0.58 0.24
CA ALA A 261 8.62 -2.02 0.47
C ALA A 261 9.11 -2.31 1.91
N THR A 262 10.05 -1.50 2.41
CA THR A 262 10.55 -1.61 3.80
C THR A 262 9.41 -1.37 4.81
N LEU A 263 8.56 -0.37 4.59
CA LEU A 263 7.34 -0.15 5.38
C LEU A 263 6.40 -1.37 5.37
N LEU A 264 6.10 -1.94 4.21
CA LEU A 264 5.24 -3.12 4.09
C LEU A 264 5.81 -4.32 4.89
N TYR A 265 7.12 -4.54 4.82
CA TYR A 265 7.79 -5.55 5.64
C TYR A 265 7.73 -5.23 7.14
N GLN A 266 7.85 -3.96 7.57
CA GLN A 266 7.69 -3.59 8.98
C GLN A 266 6.26 -3.81 9.48
N ILE A 267 5.26 -3.39 8.70
CA ILE A 267 3.84 -3.57 9.04
C ILE A 267 3.52 -5.05 9.25
N ILE A 268 3.91 -5.92 8.32
CA ILE A 268 3.74 -7.37 8.50
C ILE A 268 4.49 -7.86 9.75
N SER A 269 5.74 -7.39 9.96
CA SER A 269 6.58 -7.87 11.05
C SER A 269 6.13 -7.45 12.46
N LEU A 270 5.41 -6.33 12.59
CA LEU A 270 4.85 -5.86 13.86
C LEU A 270 3.47 -6.48 14.15
N PHE A 271 2.57 -6.49 13.17
CA PHE A 271 1.17 -6.86 13.37
C PHE A 271 0.88 -8.38 13.24
N ASP A 272 1.86 -9.19 12.83
CA ASP A 272 1.71 -10.65 12.76
C ASP A 272 1.58 -11.33 14.14
N GLY A 273 2.29 -10.80 15.13
CA GLY A 273 2.36 -11.37 16.48
C GLY A 273 3.57 -12.28 16.74
N ASP A 274 4.21 -12.86 15.71
CA ASP A 274 5.42 -13.67 15.91
C ASP A 274 6.57 -12.87 16.58
N ILE A 275 7.33 -13.56 17.44
CA ILE A 275 8.40 -12.95 18.23
C ILE A 275 9.66 -12.72 17.38
N SER A 276 9.97 -13.63 16.45
CA SER A 276 11.13 -13.51 15.56
C SER A 276 10.92 -12.42 14.51
N MET A 277 9.70 -12.28 13.99
CA MET A 277 9.30 -11.17 13.11
C MET A 277 9.47 -9.81 13.80
N ARG A 278 8.96 -9.66 15.03
CA ARG A 278 9.12 -8.42 15.82
C ARG A 278 10.59 -8.10 16.14
N ALA A 279 11.41 -9.11 16.46
CA ALA A 279 12.85 -8.93 16.64
C ALA A 279 13.57 -8.54 15.32
N SER A 280 13.14 -9.08 14.19
CA SER A 280 13.65 -8.73 12.85
C SER A 280 13.30 -7.28 12.48
N SER A 281 12.10 -6.81 12.83
CA SER A 281 11.66 -5.43 12.64
C SER A 281 12.54 -4.44 13.41
N GLN A 282 12.83 -4.72 14.69
CA GLN A 282 13.70 -3.87 15.52
C GLN A 282 15.10 -3.66 14.91
N GLN A 283 15.65 -4.66 14.23
CA GLN A 283 16.95 -4.58 13.56
C GLN A 283 16.89 -3.82 12.23
N ALA A 284 15.71 -3.70 11.61
CA ALA A 284 15.50 -3.03 10.33
C ALA A 284 15.21 -1.52 10.44
N LEU A 285 14.84 -1.01 11.63
CA LEU A 285 14.53 0.42 11.85
C LEU A 285 15.63 1.39 11.38
N PRO A 286 16.94 1.16 11.60
CA PRO A 286 17.99 2.06 11.08
C PRO A 286 18.07 2.07 9.56
N ALA A 287 17.69 0.98 8.88
CA ALA A 287 17.62 0.92 7.43
C ALA A 287 16.38 1.65 6.88
N LEU A 288 15.29 1.68 7.65
CA LEU A 288 14.10 2.48 7.35
C LEU A 288 14.41 3.99 7.48
N GLU A 289 15.05 4.41 8.58
CA GLU A 289 15.53 5.80 8.76
C GLU A 289 16.50 6.19 7.62
N HIS A 290 17.44 5.31 7.23
CA HIS A 290 18.35 5.57 6.10
C HIS A 290 17.62 5.66 4.74
N ALA A 291 16.59 4.85 4.52
CA ALA A 291 15.78 4.89 3.29
C ALA A 291 14.98 6.20 3.16
N MET A 292 14.52 6.79 4.28
CA MET A 292 13.93 8.15 4.29
C MET A 292 14.95 9.18 3.79
N HIS A 293 16.13 9.25 4.41
CA HIS A 293 17.18 10.19 4.02
C HIS A 293 17.61 10.03 2.55
N THR A 294 17.56 8.81 2.01
CA THR A 294 17.85 8.54 0.59
C THR A 294 16.78 9.12 -0.35
N LEU A 295 15.53 9.24 0.10
CA LEU A 295 14.42 9.79 -0.69
C LEU A 295 14.43 11.33 -0.72
N LEU A 296 14.84 11.99 0.36
CA LEU A 296 14.78 13.47 0.52
C LEU A 296 15.28 14.27 -0.70
N PRO A 297 16.42 13.94 -1.37
CA PRO A 297 16.92 14.73 -2.50
C PRO A 297 16.04 14.71 -3.76
N PHE A 298 14.99 13.88 -3.79
CA PHE A 298 14.04 13.79 -4.90
C PHE A 298 12.71 14.50 -4.64
N VAL A 299 12.49 14.98 -3.42
CA VAL A 299 11.21 15.56 -2.96
C VAL A 299 11.20 17.07 -3.11
N ARG A 300 10.07 17.62 -3.53
CA ARG A 300 9.79 19.05 -3.64
C ARG A 300 8.72 19.42 -2.62
N TRP A 301 9.07 20.33 -1.72
CA TRP A 301 8.14 20.90 -0.75
C TRP A 301 7.39 22.08 -1.37
N GLU A 302 6.09 22.13 -1.13
CA GLU A 302 5.19 23.21 -1.56
C GLU A 302 4.98 24.18 -0.39
N SER A 303 4.90 25.48 -0.66
CA SER A 303 4.58 26.50 0.33
C SER A 303 3.09 26.82 0.34
N ALA A 304 2.57 27.31 1.47
CA ALA A 304 1.15 27.65 1.64
C ALA A 304 0.65 28.78 0.70
N GLN A 305 1.58 29.51 0.06
CA GLN A 305 1.32 30.72 -0.72
C GLN A 305 1.23 30.47 -2.24
N GLN A 306 0.86 29.26 -2.69
CA GLN A 306 0.46 29.08 -4.09
C GLN A 306 -0.94 29.64 -4.34
N GLU A 307 -1.04 30.97 -4.47
CA GLU A 307 -2.25 31.72 -4.86
C GLU A 307 -2.75 31.30 -6.26
N SER A 308 -3.50 30.19 -6.34
CA SER A 308 -4.14 29.70 -7.58
C SER A 308 -3.18 29.67 -8.79
N GLY A 309 -1.93 29.27 -8.55
CA GLY A 309 -0.85 29.33 -9.55
C GLY A 309 -1.30 28.75 -10.88
N GLN A 310 -1.40 29.61 -11.90
CA GLN A 310 -2.17 29.36 -13.11
C GLN A 310 -1.48 28.36 -14.04
N MET A 311 -1.50 27.08 -13.62
CA MET A 311 -0.95 25.97 -14.38
C MET A 311 -1.78 25.77 -15.65
N ASP A 312 -1.16 26.02 -16.80
CA ASP A 312 -1.66 25.62 -18.11
C ASP A 312 -2.11 24.14 -18.06
N CYS A 313 -3.26 23.88 -18.70
CA CYS A 313 -4.03 22.63 -18.62
C CYS A 313 -3.16 21.38 -18.30
N PRO A 314 -3.26 20.82 -17.08
CA PRO A 314 -2.34 19.78 -16.60
C PRO A 314 -2.12 18.65 -17.62
N THR A 315 -0.86 18.37 -17.91
CA THR A 315 -0.48 17.30 -18.84
C THR A 315 -0.36 15.98 -18.08
N LYS A 316 -0.29 14.88 -18.82
CA LYS A 316 -0.05 13.56 -18.22
C LYS A 316 1.28 13.51 -17.46
N GLU A 317 2.26 14.28 -17.92
CA GLU A 317 3.61 14.39 -17.34
C GLU A 317 3.59 15.20 -16.05
N THR A 318 2.85 16.33 -16.00
CA THR A 318 2.73 17.11 -14.76
C THR A 318 1.93 16.35 -13.70
N TRP A 319 0.85 15.65 -14.09
CA TRP A 319 0.08 14.80 -13.18
C TRP A 319 0.90 13.60 -12.66
N ASN A 320 1.69 12.94 -13.51
CA ASN A 320 2.60 11.87 -13.08
C ASN A 320 3.71 12.40 -12.14
N GLU A 321 4.21 13.62 -12.35
CA GLU A 321 5.17 14.24 -11.43
C GLU A 321 4.52 14.57 -10.09
N TRP A 322 3.31 15.14 -10.08
CA TRP A 322 2.55 15.40 -8.86
C TRP A 322 2.28 14.11 -8.07
N ILE A 323 1.84 13.04 -8.75
CA ILE A 323 1.68 11.70 -8.17
C ILE A 323 2.97 11.20 -7.50
N PHE A 324 4.12 11.38 -8.15
CA PHE A 324 5.42 10.99 -7.58
C PHE A 324 5.78 11.85 -6.35
N GLN A 325 5.67 13.17 -6.46
CA GLN A 325 6.02 14.10 -5.39
C GLN A 325 5.13 13.91 -4.17
N GLU A 326 3.81 13.88 -4.35
CA GLU A 326 2.86 13.73 -3.23
C GLU A 326 2.95 12.34 -2.59
N SER A 327 3.13 11.27 -3.37
CA SER A 327 3.43 9.95 -2.79
C SER A 327 4.75 9.96 -2.00
N ALA A 328 5.79 10.68 -2.46
CA ALA A 328 7.07 10.77 -1.76
C ALA A 328 6.94 11.54 -0.44
N ARG A 329 6.25 12.69 -0.45
CA ARG A 329 5.93 13.49 0.75
C ARG A 329 5.18 12.63 1.77
N ARG A 330 4.01 12.08 1.39
CA ARG A 330 3.19 11.22 2.25
C ARG A 330 3.94 9.99 2.77
N THR A 331 4.83 9.41 1.97
CA THR A 331 5.66 8.27 2.41
C THR A 331 6.64 8.68 3.51
N LEU A 332 7.28 9.85 3.42
CA LEU A 332 8.18 10.35 4.46
C LEU A 332 7.42 10.61 5.77
N PHE A 333 6.30 11.32 5.70
CA PHE A 333 5.39 11.55 6.83
C PHE A 333 4.95 10.24 7.49
N PHE A 334 4.40 9.31 6.71
CA PHE A 334 3.97 8.02 7.24
C PHE A 334 5.12 7.24 7.87
N THR A 335 6.31 7.27 7.27
CA THR A 335 7.48 6.60 7.86
C THR A 335 7.87 7.24 9.19
N ASN A 336 7.84 8.57 9.29
CA ASN A 336 8.12 9.27 10.54
C ASN A 336 7.10 8.89 11.63
N PHE A 337 5.81 9.04 11.33
CA PHE A 337 4.71 8.65 12.21
C PHE A 337 4.81 7.19 12.67
N PHE A 338 5.06 6.26 11.75
CA PHE A 338 5.22 4.84 12.05
C PHE A 338 6.40 4.58 13.00
N ILE A 339 7.53 5.27 12.81
CA ILE A 339 8.71 5.17 13.67
C ILE A 339 8.43 5.77 15.07
N ILE A 340 7.73 6.90 15.15
CA ILE A 340 7.36 7.57 16.41
C ILE A 340 6.36 6.70 17.18
N ALA A 341 5.24 6.33 16.56
CA ALA A 341 4.22 5.45 17.14
C ALA A 341 4.85 4.14 17.65
N TYR A 342 5.76 3.52 16.88
CA TYR A 342 6.51 2.35 17.34
C TYR A 342 7.38 2.63 18.56
N LYS A 343 8.17 3.73 18.56
CA LYS A 343 9.06 4.10 19.69
C LYS A 343 8.24 4.34 20.97
N VAL A 344 7.10 5.04 20.88
CA VAL A 344 6.19 5.31 22.00
C VAL A 344 5.49 4.03 22.51
N LEU A 345 4.90 3.22 21.62
CA LEU A 345 4.20 1.97 22.00
C LEU A 345 5.12 0.94 22.68
N VAL A 346 6.43 0.98 22.39
CA VAL A 346 7.46 0.13 23.02
C VAL A 346 8.06 0.78 24.27
N GLY A 347 7.58 1.95 24.69
CA GLY A 347 7.98 2.64 25.91
C GLY A 347 9.43 3.12 25.89
N ARG A 348 10.02 3.35 24.72
CA ARG A 348 11.38 3.88 24.60
C ARG A 348 11.33 5.40 24.58
N SER A 349 12.08 6.04 25.47
CA SER A 349 12.30 7.48 25.43
C SER A 349 12.74 7.94 24.03
N ILE A 350 11.96 8.82 23.42
CA ILE A 350 12.35 9.55 22.21
C ILE A 350 13.23 10.70 22.70
N GLY A 351 14.53 10.42 22.80
CA GLY A 351 15.49 11.40 23.30
C GLY A 351 15.50 12.68 22.46
N ARG A 352 15.68 13.83 23.13
CA ARG A 352 15.73 15.20 22.57
C ARG A 352 16.93 15.41 21.63
N CYS A 353 16.91 14.75 20.48
CA CYS A 353 17.79 14.98 19.35
C CYS A 353 16.98 15.75 18.32
N GLU A 354 16.85 17.07 18.55
CA GLU A 354 15.95 17.96 17.82
C GLU A 354 16.23 17.95 16.30
N ASP A 355 17.49 17.76 15.89
CA ASP A 355 18.00 17.72 14.50
C ASP A 355 17.41 16.64 13.55
N ARG A 356 16.40 15.86 13.97
CA ARG A 356 16.02 14.59 13.29
C ARG A 356 14.71 14.58 12.51
N TYR A 357 13.89 15.63 12.54
CA TYR A 357 12.53 15.55 11.97
C TYR A 357 12.10 16.70 11.02
N ASP A 358 12.90 17.77 10.89
CA ASP A 358 12.75 18.92 9.95
C ASP A 358 12.53 18.59 8.45
N PHE A 359 12.63 17.31 8.08
CA PHE A 359 12.56 16.87 6.70
C PHE A 359 11.13 16.78 6.16
N CYS A 360 10.12 16.85 7.02
CA CYS A 360 8.72 16.83 6.62
C CYS A 360 8.21 18.28 6.62
N GLN A 361 7.98 18.87 5.44
CA GLN A 361 7.71 20.32 5.33
C GLN A 361 6.31 20.66 4.80
N SER A 362 5.74 19.81 3.95
CA SER A 362 4.35 19.94 3.49
C SER A 362 3.79 18.72 2.77
N TRP A 363 2.47 18.60 2.71
CA TRP A 363 1.73 17.63 1.87
C TRP A 363 0.37 18.20 1.43
N THR A 364 -0.27 17.58 0.44
CA THR A 364 -1.57 18.00 -0.07
C THR A 364 -2.71 17.25 0.62
N LEU A 365 -3.48 17.95 1.46
CA LEU A 365 -4.67 17.42 2.13
C LEU A 365 -5.80 17.06 1.14
N SER A 366 -5.93 17.81 0.05
CA SER A 366 -7.06 17.73 -0.89
C SER A 366 -7.30 16.35 -1.51
N ALA A 367 -8.22 15.60 -0.91
CA ALA A 367 -8.69 14.30 -1.37
C ALA A 367 -9.17 14.28 -2.83
N HIS A 368 -9.74 15.38 -3.32
CA HIS A 368 -10.23 15.50 -4.69
C HIS A 368 -9.08 15.47 -5.74
N LEU A 369 -7.86 15.87 -5.37
CA LEU A 369 -6.66 15.70 -6.20
C LEU A 369 -6.09 14.28 -6.07
N TRP A 370 -6.00 13.76 -4.84
CA TRP A 370 -5.44 12.43 -4.56
C TRP A 370 -6.31 11.26 -5.07
N LYS A 371 -7.62 11.45 -5.22
CA LYS A 371 -8.56 10.45 -5.75
C LYS A 371 -8.78 10.53 -7.28
N ALA A 372 -8.09 11.44 -7.98
CA ALA A 372 -8.28 11.65 -9.42
C ALA A 372 -7.93 10.38 -10.24
N SER A 373 -8.86 9.89 -11.08
CA SER A 373 -8.67 8.64 -11.85
C SER A 373 -8.01 8.86 -13.22
N THR A 374 -8.06 10.11 -13.71
CA THR A 374 -7.45 10.55 -14.97
C THR A 374 -6.84 11.94 -14.83
N VAL A 375 -5.99 12.30 -15.79
CA VAL A 375 -5.48 13.67 -15.94
C VAL A 375 -6.60 14.69 -16.18
N VAL A 376 -7.75 14.27 -16.72
CA VAL A 376 -8.91 15.15 -16.91
C VAL A 376 -9.60 15.41 -15.57
N ASP A 377 -9.82 14.37 -14.76
CA ASP A 377 -10.38 14.53 -13.41
C ASP A 377 -9.48 15.42 -12.55
N PHE A 378 -8.16 15.21 -12.64
CA PHE A 378 -7.16 16.04 -11.95
C PHE A 378 -7.20 17.49 -12.45
N ALA A 379 -7.28 17.74 -13.76
CA ALA A 379 -7.37 19.09 -14.31
C ALA A 379 -8.69 19.81 -13.96
N VAL A 380 -9.80 19.09 -13.89
CA VAL A 380 -11.11 19.60 -13.44
C VAL A 380 -11.05 19.95 -11.96
N ALA A 381 -10.57 19.03 -11.11
CA ALA A 381 -10.41 19.27 -9.68
C ALA A 381 -9.40 20.40 -9.38
N TRP A 382 -8.31 20.49 -10.14
CA TRP A 382 -7.34 21.58 -10.04
C TRP A 382 -7.93 22.95 -10.41
N ARG A 383 -8.94 23.00 -11.29
CA ARG A 383 -9.60 24.26 -11.68
C ARG A 383 -10.77 24.65 -10.78
N GLU A 384 -11.52 23.67 -10.29
CA GLU A 384 -12.87 23.88 -9.73
C GLU A 384 -12.98 23.66 -8.22
N ARG A 385 -11.92 23.17 -7.56
CA ARG A 385 -11.83 23.04 -6.10
C ARG A 385 -10.65 23.85 -5.57
N ARG A 386 -10.73 24.26 -4.30
CA ARG A 386 -9.62 24.88 -3.56
C ARG A 386 -8.64 23.80 -3.11
N HIS A 387 -7.34 24.03 -3.29
CA HIS A 387 -6.32 23.08 -2.84
C HIS A 387 -5.82 23.47 -1.46
N PHE A 388 -5.54 22.45 -0.66
CA PHE A 388 -5.07 22.58 0.71
C PHE A 388 -3.70 21.92 0.82
N VAL A 389 -2.65 22.74 0.84
CA VAL A 389 -1.29 22.32 1.16
C VAL A 389 -1.06 22.58 2.64
N VAL A 390 -0.94 21.51 3.42
CA VAL A 390 -0.58 21.57 4.85
C VAL A 390 0.93 21.80 4.94
N THR A 391 1.34 22.88 5.60
CA THR A 391 2.75 23.23 5.92
C THR A 391 2.97 23.24 7.43
N ASN A 392 4.23 23.38 7.90
CA ASN A 392 4.52 23.41 9.35
C ASN A 392 3.72 24.47 10.13
N GLU A 393 3.57 25.65 9.53
CA GLU A 393 2.89 26.81 10.13
C GLU A 393 1.37 26.82 9.85
N GLY A 394 0.87 25.98 8.93
CA GLY A 394 -0.45 26.14 8.30
C GLY A 394 -1.51 25.11 8.67
N PHE A 395 -1.23 24.13 9.52
CA PHE A 395 -2.13 22.99 9.76
C PHE A 395 -3.51 23.39 10.32
N GLY A 396 -3.53 24.16 11.42
CA GLY A 396 -4.77 24.69 11.99
C GLY A 396 -5.55 25.58 11.03
N GLU A 397 -4.87 26.36 10.18
CA GLU A 397 -5.51 27.22 9.17
C GLU A 397 -6.23 26.40 8.10
N VAL A 398 -5.56 25.36 7.59
CA VAL A 398 -6.14 24.42 6.64
C VAL A 398 -7.34 23.68 7.24
N LEU A 399 -7.28 23.28 8.52
CA LEU A 399 -8.42 22.63 9.18
C LEU A 399 -9.59 23.56 9.49
N ARG A 400 -9.39 24.88 9.58
CA ARG A 400 -10.51 25.83 9.64
C ARG A 400 -11.26 25.88 8.29
N ASP A 401 -10.51 25.96 7.19
CA ASP A 401 -11.07 26.22 5.86
C ASP A 401 -11.47 24.98 5.03
N ALA A 402 -10.96 23.79 5.34
CA ALA A 402 -11.24 22.55 4.61
C ALA A 402 -12.65 21.99 4.91
N ALA A 403 -13.25 21.33 3.91
CA ALA A 403 -14.50 20.59 4.07
C ALA A 403 -14.28 19.11 4.46
N ALA A 404 -15.34 18.43 4.87
CA ALA A 404 -15.26 17.00 5.24
C ALA A 404 -14.93 16.06 4.07
N ASP A 405 -15.31 16.42 2.82
CA ASP A 405 -14.99 15.64 1.61
C ASP A 405 -13.55 15.85 1.12
N ASP A 406 -12.89 16.94 1.53
CA ASP A 406 -11.49 17.22 1.24
C ASP A 406 -10.51 16.32 2.01
N VAL A 407 -10.94 15.62 3.06
CA VAL A 407 -10.05 14.83 3.94
C VAL A 407 -10.22 13.32 3.73
N GLU A 408 -9.27 12.67 3.05
CA GLU A 408 -9.21 11.20 2.95
C GLU A 408 -8.46 10.52 4.09
N THR A 409 -8.37 9.19 4.04
CA THR A 409 -7.78 8.30 5.06
C THR A 409 -6.43 8.78 5.61
N PHE A 410 -5.52 9.28 4.77
CA PHE A 410 -4.21 9.74 5.24
C PHE A 410 -4.32 10.98 6.15
N GLY A 411 -5.12 11.97 5.75
CA GLY A 411 -5.46 13.10 6.62
C GLY A 411 -6.15 12.66 7.90
N ARG A 412 -7.12 11.75 7.82
CA ARG A 412 -7.83 11.22 9.01
C ARG A 412 -6.86 10.56 10.00
N MET A 413 -5.90 9.77 9.51
CA MET A 413 -4.88 9.14 10.37
C MET A 413 -4.04 10.17 11.14
N LEU A 414 -3.68 11.29 10.50
CA LEU A 414 -2.89 12.35 11.14
C LEU A 414 -3.73 13.21 12.09
N ILE A 415 -4.92 13.63 11.65
CA ILE A 415 -5.83 14.49 12.43
C ILE A 415 -6.28 13.77 13.71
N VAL A 416 -6.63 12.48 13.65
CA VAL A 416 -6.99 11.69 14.85
C VAL A 416 -5.79 11.51 15.79
N ALA A 417 -4.58 11.30 15.26
CA ALA A 417 -3.39 11.15 16.08
C ALA A 417 -3.00 12.44 16.83
N GLY A 418 -3.22 13.60 16.20
CA GLY A 418 -2.98 14.92 16.79
C GLY A 418 -4.12 15.37 17.73
N LEU A 419 -5.32 15.60 17.19
CA LEU A 419 -6.44 16.18 17.95
C LEU A 419 -7.07 15.21 18.94
N GLY A 420 -7.06 13.91 18.65
CA GLY A 420 -7.88 12.91 19.33
C GLY A 420 -9.11 12.50 18.53
N ILE A 421 -9.75 11.40 18.95
CA ILE A 421 -10.79 10.71 18.19
C ILE A 421 -12.14 11.41 18.25
N GLU A 422 -12.52 11.99 19.40
CA GLU A 422 -13.85 12.61 19.58
C GLU A 422 -13.85 14.05 19.02
N GLU A 423 -12.74 14.75 19.21
CA GLU A 423 -12.43 16.06 18.65
C GLU A 423 -12.49 16.02 17.12
N THR A 424 -11.87 14.99 16.53
CA THR A 424 -11.92 14.76 15.07
C THR A 424 -13.34 14.41 14.60
N ARG A 425 -14.10 13.56 15.33
CA ARG A 425 -15.49 13.27 15.00
C ARG A 425 -16.36 14.53 14.99
N LEU A 426 -16.21 15.39 16.00
CA LEU A 426 -16.94 16.65 16.09
C LEU A 426 -16.54 17.61 14.97
N TRP A 427 -15.24 17.69 14.61
CA TRP A 427 -14.76 18.47 13.47
C TRP A 427 -15.40 18.03 12.15
N PHE A 428 -15.54 16.71 11.94
CA PHE A 428 -16.21 16.14 10.76
C PHE A 428 -17.73 16.40 10.77
N TYR A 429 -18.39 16.19 11.91
CA TYR A 429 -19.83 16.41 12.07
C TYR A 429 -20.21 17.87 11.78
N ASN A 430 -19.47 18.83 12.35
CA ASN A 430 -19.66 20.26 12.11
C ASN A 430 -19.41 20.69 10.65
N ARG A 431 -18.80 19.81 9.83
CA ARG A 431 -18.56 19.98 8.39
C ARG A 431 -19.44 19.09 7.51
N GLY A 432 -20.50 18.51 8.07
CA GLY A 432 -21.50 17.70 7.34
C GLY A 432 -20.99 16.33 6.90
N GLY A 433 -19.97 15.78 7.56
CA GLY A 433 -19.43 14.46 7.27
C GLY A 433 -19.30 13.58 8.52
N SER A 434 -18.75 12.38 8.32
CA SER A 434 -18.36 11.44 9.37
C SER A 434 -16.90 11.06 9.23
N LEU A 435 -16.28 10.60 10.33
CA LEU A 435 -14.92 10.05 10.37
C LEU A 435 -14.83 8.63 9.77
#